data_AF-A0A6B0X2X5-F1
#
_entry.id   AF-A0A6B0X2X5-F1
#
_cell.length_a   1.000
_cell.length_b   1.000
_cell.length_c   1.000
_cell.angle_alpha   90.00
_cell.angle_beta   90.00
_cell.angle_gamma   90.00
#
_symmetry.space_group_name_H-M   'P 1'
#
loop_
_entity.id
_entity.type
_entity.pdbx_description
1 polymer ?
#
loop_
_entity_poly.entity_id
_entity_poly.type
_entity_poly.pdbx_seq_one_letter_code
_entity_poly.pdbx_strand_id
1 'polypeptide(L)' 'MAIDYSRLRSLTARRLIRALKRDGFREYKRKGAIRLFIHPDGRTTTIHLHNMNQTFAIGTL' A
#
# COMPACT_ATOMS: atom_id res chain seq x y z
N MET A 1 -7.64 -13.55 -19.78
CA MET A 1 -7.06 -12.18 -19.90
C MET A 1 -5.88 -12.09 -18.95
N ALA A 2 -4.67 -11.81 -19.45
CA ALA A 2 -3.50 -11.60 -18.59
C ALA A 2 -3.55 -10.17 -18.04
N ILE A 3 -3.48 -10.03 -16.71
CA ILE A 3 -3.38 -8.73 -16.06
C ILE A 3 -1.94 -8.21 -16.29
N ASP A 4 -1.80 -6.99 -16.81
CA ASP A 4 -0.49 -6.37 -17.02
C ASP A 4 0.07 -5.81 -15.70
N TYR A 5 1.01 -6.54 -15.10
CA TYR A 5 1.68 -6.15 -13.85
C TYR A 5 2.90 -5.24 -14.06
N SER A 6 3.26 -4.87 -15.29
CA SER A 6 4.43 -4.03 -15.58
C SER A 6 4.40 -2.70 -14.81
N ARG A 7 3.20 -2.16 -14.61
CA ARG A 7 2.95 -0.89 -13.90
C ARG A 7 3.09 -0.98 -12.38
N LEU A 8 3.10 -2.18 -11.79
CA LEU A 8 3.29 -2.35 -10.35
C LEU A 8 4.76 -2.18 -9.94
N ARG A 9 5.71 -2.53 -10.82
CA ARG A 9 7.15 -2.53 -10.50
C ARG A 9 7.73 -1.16 -10.10
N SER A 10 7.08 -0.06 -10.46
CA SER A 10 7.49 1.32 -10.13
C SER A 10 6.59 2.02 -9.11
N LEU A 11 5.71 1.26 -8.44
CA LEU A 11 4.79 1.83 -7.47
C LEU A 11 5.52 2.18 -6.17
N THR A 12 5.55 3.46 -5.84
CA THR A 12 6.11 3.94 -4.57
C THR A 12 5.11 3.81 -3.43
N ALA A 13 5.59 3.71 -2.20
CA ALA A 13 4.79 3.76 -0.98
C ALA A 13 3.83 4.97 -0.95
N ARG A 14 4.28 6.13 -1.42
CA ARG A 14 3.41 7.31 -1.56
C ARG A 14 2.22 7.04 -2.48
N ARG A 15 2.44 6.43 -3.65
CA ARG A 15 1.37 6.13 -4.62
C ARG A 15 0.44 5.05 -4.10
N LEU A 16 0.99 4.01 -3.49
CA LEU A 16 0.20 2.92 -2.88
C LEU A 16 -0.72 3.44 -1.77
N ILE A 17 -0.17 4.25 -0.83
CA ILE A 17 -0.98 4.82 0.26
C ILE A 17 -2.03 5.78 -0.27
N ARG A 18 -1.72 6.60 -1.28
CA ARG A 18 -2.71 7.47 -1.91
C ARG A 18 -3.84 6.67 -2.57
N ALA A 19 -3.52 5.57 -3.25
CA ALA A 19 -4.51 4.68 -3.83
C ALA A 19 -5.41 4.06 -2.76
N LEU A 20 -4.83 3.49 -1.70
CA LEU A 20 -5.58 2.95 -0.56
C LEU A 20 -6.53 4.00 0.05
N LYS A 21 -6.04 5.21 0.32
CA LYS A 21 -6.88 6.29 0.85
C LYS A 21 -8.02 6.68 -0.07
N ARG A 22 -7.78 6.74 -1.38
CA ARG A 22 -8.82 7.00 -2.39
C ARG A 22 -9.85 5.88 -2.44
N ASP A 23 -9.42 4.64 -2.26
CA ASP A 23 -10.27 3.46 -2.24
C ASP A 23 -11.00 3.28 -0.89
N GLY A 24 -10.88 4.22 0.04
CA GLY A 24 -11.63 4.26 1.30
C GLY A 24 -10.90 3.69 2.51
N PHE A 25 -9.65 3.21 2.35
CA PHE A 25 -8.85 2.76 3.48
C PHE A 25 -8.39 3.95 4.33
N ARG A 26 -8.39 3.77 5.64
CA ARG A 26 -7.96 4.74 6.64
C ARG A 26 -6.78 4.18 7.42
N GLU A 27 -5.82 5.04 7.73
CA GLU A 27 -4.68 4.66 8.57
C GLU A 27 -5.18 4.48 10.00
N TYR A 28 -5.03 3.28 10.54
CA TYR A 28 -5.50 2.93 11.88
C TYR A 28 -4.37 2.96 12.91
N LYS A 29 -3.20 2.43 12.54
CA LYS A 29 -2.05 2.36 13.46
C LYS A 29 -0.75 2.58 12.72
N ARG A 30 0.17 3.30 13.36
CA ARG A 30 1.55 3.46 12.91
C ARG A 30 2.51 3.06 14.04
N LYS A 31 3.44 2.17 13.74
CA LYS A 31 4.52 1.76 14.68
C LYS A 31 5.83 1.63 13.90
N GLY A 32 6.73 2.60 14.06
CA GLY A 32 7.98 2.66 13.30
C GLY A 32 7.73 2.69 11.79
N ALA A 33 8.28 1.72 11.07
CA ALA A 33 8.10 1.53 9.63
C ALA A 33 6.76 0.88 9.26
N ILE A 34 6.00 0.38 10.24
CA ILE A 34 4.74 -0.34 9.99
C ILE A 34 3.58 0.65 9.99
N ARG A 35 2.73 0.56 8.96
CA ARG A 35 1.46 1.27 8.85
C ARG A 35 0.34 0.28 8.59
N LEU A 36 -0.67 0.30 9.43
CA LEU A 36 -1.88 -0.52 9.29
C LEU A 36 -3.01 0.36 8.75
N PHE A 37 -3.57 -0.08 7.64
CA PHE A 37 -4.74 0.50 7.01
C PHE A 37 -5.95 -0.41 7.20
N ILE A 38 -7.10 0.18 7.49
CA ILE A 38 -8.37 -0.54 7.60
C ILE A 38 -9.38 0.10 6.66
N HIS A 39 -10.23 -0.71 6.04
CA HIS A 39 -11.36 -0.24 5.26
C HIS A 39 -12.66 -0.50 6.04
N PRO A 40 -13.69 0.36 5.93
CA PRO A 40 -14.95 0.18 6.64
C PRO A 40 -15.67 -1.14 6.41
N ASP A 41 -15.37 -1.82 5.29
CA ASP A 41 -15.90 -3.16 4.98
C ASP A 41 -15.19 -4.32 5.71
N GLY A 42 -14.19 -4.01 6.55
CA GLY A 42 -13.43 -4.99 7.32
C GLY A 42 -12.11 -5.41 6.69
N ARG A 43 -11.77 -4.98 5.46
CA ARG A 43 -10.45 -5.26 4.87
C ARG A 43 -9.34 -4.54 5.63
N THR A 44 -8.20 -5.19 5.77
CA THR A 44 -7.01 -4.61 6.42
C THR A 44 -5.78 -4.81 5.56
N THR A 45 -4.83 -3.88 5.66
CA THR A 45 -3.58 -3.92 4.89
C THR A 45 -2.45 -3.34 5.71
N THR A 46 -1.37 -4.10 5.86
CA THR A 46 -0.16 -3.65 6.56
C THR A 46 0.91 -3.30 5.53
N ILE A 47 1.45 -2.09 5.61
CA ILE A 47 2.54 -1.62 4.76
C ILE A 47 3.78 -1.40 5.63
N HIS A 48 4.88 -2.06 5.26
CA HIS A 48 6.20 -1.84 5.84
C HIS A 48 6.98 -0.85 4.97
N LEU A 49 7.18 0.38 5.45
CA LEU A 49 7.91 1.39 4.71
C LEU A 49 8.82 2.23 5.62
N HIS A 50 10.04 2.46 5.17
CA HIS A 50 11.01 3.35 5.83
C HIS A 50 10.93 4.78 5.29
N ASN A 51 10.57 4.94 4.01
CA ASN A 51 10.38 6.25 3.39
C ASN A 51 9.27 6.21 2.32
N MET A 52 8.77 7.37 1.92
CA MET A 52 7.64 7.49 0.99
C MET A 52 8.00 7.18 -0.48
N ASN A 53 9.28 7.20 -0.83
CA ASN A 53 9.77 6.90 -2.18
C ASN A 53 10.13 5.42 -2.37
N GLN A 54 10.07 4.61 -1.30
CA GLN A 54 10.35 3.19 -1.34
C GLN A 54 9.41 2.48 -2.32
N THR A 55 9.98 1.64 -3.18
CA THR A 55 9.26 0.70 -4.04
C THR A 55 9.20 -0.67 -3.39
N PHE A 56 8.25 -1.49 -3.82
CA PHE A 56 8.05 -2.84 -3.29
C PHE A 56 8.35 -3.88 -4.36
N ALA A 57 8.79 -5.07 -3.93
CA ALA A 57 8.95 -6.20 -4.82
C ALA A 57 7.57 -6.74 -5.27
N ILE A 58 7.52 -7.42 -6.41
CA ILE A 58 6.24 -7.91 -6.99
C ILE A 58 5.49 -8.87 -6.05
N GLY A 59 6.18 -9.60 -5.16
CA GLY A 59 5.56 -10.48 -4.17
C GLY A 59 4.94 -9.75 -2.97
N THR A 60 5.07 -8.43 -2.92
CA THR A 60 4.48 -7.56 -1.90
C THR A 60 3.37 -6.67 -2.47
N LEU A 61 3.23 -6.62 -3.79
CA LEU A 61 2.34 -5.71 -4.54
C LEU A 61 1.11 -6.42 -5.10
#